data_AF-A0A845S8R3-F1
#
_entry.id   AF-A0A845S8R3-F1
#
_cell.length_a   1.000
_cell.length_b   1.000
_cell.length_c   1.000
_cell.angle_alpha   90.00
_cell.angle_beta   90.00
_cell.angle_gamma   90.00
#
_symmetry.space_group_name_H-M   'P 1'
#
loop_
_entity.id
_entity.type
_entity.pdbx_description
1 polymer ?
#
loop_
_entity_poly.entity_id
_entity_poly.type
_entity_poly.pdbx_seq_one_letter_code
_entity_poly.pdbx_strand_id
1 'polypeptide(L)'
;IQDWENHVSTIFTELRLKKYLEIRSADSCSSAGICSIPAFWTGLLYDEDSLNQALEYIENWTYQDIYNAYLEVPKKGFDTEIKNKKIFDHAKKLVDLSALGLKNRNQTNSKGMDENIFLKDIHNFIKDKKSPAQSLIEKYNTRWKGDIFKIFDEEAF
;
A
#
# COMPACT_ATOMS: atom_id res chain seq x y z
N ILE A 1 27.94 17.65 -8.65
CA ILE A 1 27.14 16.42 -8.38
C ILE A 1 26.44 16.52 -7.02
N GLN A 2 27.13 16.87 -5.94
CA GLN A 2 26.51 17.01 -4.61
C GLN A 2 25.29 17.96 -4.59
N ASP A 3 25.40 19.14 -5.21
CA ASP A 3 24.29 20.11 -5.25
C ASP A 3 23.05 19.55 -5.96
N TRP A 4 23.25 18.71 -6.97
CA TRP A 4 22.16 18.04 -7.68
C TRP A 4 21.48 16.98 -6.80
N GLU A 5 22.27 16.16 -6.10
CA GLU A 5 21.73 15.17 -5.16
C GLU A 5 20.94 15.85 -4.02
N ASN A 6 21.43 17.00 -3.55
CA ASN A 6 20.73 17.84 -2.58
C ASN A 6 19.42 18.39 -3.17
N HIS A 7 19.45 18.95 -4.38
CA HIS A 7 18.26 19.50 -5.04
C HIS A 7 17.17 18.45 -5.28
N VAL A 8 17.51 17.27 -5.82
CA VAL A 8 16.54 16.19 -6.01
C VAL A 8 15.92 15.75 -4.68
N SER A 9 16.68 15.83 -3.59
CA SER A 9 16.19 15.48 -2.25
C SER A 9 15.16 16.46 -1.68
N THR A 10 14.99 17.65 -2.29
CA THR A 10 13.94 18.62 -1.92
C THR A 10 12.64 18.47 -2.73
N ILE A 11 12.57 17.53 -3.67
CA ILE A 11 11.34 17.23 -4.43
C ILE A 11 10.51 16.22 -3.63
N PHE A 12 9.23 16.52 -3.40
CA PHE A 12 8.31 15.69 -2.61
C PHE A 12 7.05 15.36 -3.41
N THR A 13 7.19 14.39 -4.30
CA THR A 13 6.10 13.77 -5.07
C THR A 13 5.82 12.35 -4.56
N GLU A 14 4.72 11.74 -5.00
CA GLU A 14 4.34 10.36 -4.64
C GLU A 14 5.40 9.32 -5.03
N LEU A 15 6.05 9.55 -6.17
CA LEU A 15 7.21 8.81 -6.66
C LEU A 15 8.37 9.76 -6.86
N ARG A 16 9.57 9.38 -6.40
CA ARG A 16 10.79 10.17 -6.61
C ARG A 16 11.89 9.33 -7.25
N LEU A 17 12.40 9.80 -8.37
CA LEU A 17 13.50 9.16 -9.07
C LEU A 17 14.85 9.75 -8.62
N LYS A 18 15.73 8.88 -8.16
CA LYS A 18 17.17 9.14 -7.91
C LYS A 18 17.97 8.09 -8.69
N LYS A 19 19.06 7.57 -8.12
CA LYS A 19 19.72 6.34 -8.58
C LYS A 19 18.84 5.09 -8.39
N TYR A 20 17.70 5.27 -7.73
CA TYR A 20 16.67 4.28 -7.41
C TYR A 20 15.30 4.99 -7.43
N LEU A 21 14.22 4.23 -7.47
CA LEU A 21 12.86 4.74 -7.36
C LEU A 21 12.40 4.70 -5.90
N GLU A 22 11.93 5.82 -5.37
CA GLU A 22 11.33 5.92 -4.04
C GLU A 22 9.81 6.02 -4.16
N ILE A 23 9.08 5.17 -3.44
CA ILE A 23 7.61 5.21 -3.34
C ILE A 23 7.24 5.77 -1.97
N ARG A 24 6.39 6.80 -1.94
CA ARG A 24 6.28 7.73 -0.80
C ARG A 24 4.87 7.90 -0.24
N SER A 25 3.88 7.22 -0.81
CA SER A 25 2.45 7.46 -0.58
C SER A 25 1.81 6.73 0.60
N ALA A 26 2.58 5.93 1.35
CA ALA A 26 2.03 5.05 2.37
C ALA A 26 2.17 5.63 3.78
N ASP A 27 1.06 5.62 4.53
CA ASP A 27 1.07 5.92 5.96
C ASP A 27 1.76 4.81 6.75
N SER A 28 2.44 5.18 7.83
CA SER A 28 2.97 4.21 8.79
C SER A 28 1.85 3.77 9.74
N CYS A 29 1.35 2.55 9.59
CA CYS A 29 0.13 2.10 10.26
C CYS A 29 0.37 1.15 11.45
N SER A 30 1.39 0.30 11.40
CA SER A 30 1.72 -0.68 12.45
C SER A 30 3.13 -1.23 12.26
N SER A 31 3.70 -1.85 13.29
CA SER A 31 5.00 -2.55 13.19
C SER A 31 5.02 -3.60 12.06
N ALA A 32 3.91 -4.30 11.85
CA ALA A 32 3.75 -5.25 10.77
C ALA A 32 3.50 -4.56 9.40
N GLY A 33 2.79 -3.43 9.39
CA GLY A 33 2.58 -2.60 8.21
C GLY A 33 3.89 -2.04 7.61
N ILE A 34 4.90 -1.79 8.45
CA ILE A 34 6.25 -1.38 8.01
C ILE A 34 6.87 -2.44 7.08
N CYS A 35 6.64 -3.73 7.33
CA CYS A 35 7.12 -4.81 6.46
C CYS A 35 6.19 -5.07 5.27
N SER A 36 4.89 -4.84 5.43
CA SER A 36 3.92 -5.09 4.35
C SER A 36 4.07 -4.16 3.16
N ILE A 37 4.36 -2.88 3.37
CA ILE A 37 4.54 -1.90 2.28
C ILE A 37 5.69 -2.30 1.33
N PRO A 38 6.93 -2.54 1.80
CA PRO A 38 8.01 -2.96 0.91
C PRO A 38 7.74 -4.33 0.30
N ALA A 39 7.11 -5.27 1.02
CA ALA A 39 6.75 -6.58 0.46
C ALA A 39 5.78 -6.43 -0.73
N PHE A 40 4.76 -5.57 -0.59
CA PHE A 40 3.79 -5.31 -1.65
C PHE A 40 4.46 -4.82 -2.93
N TRP A 41 5.28 -3.76 -2.82
CA TRP A 41 5.97 -3.20 -3.98
C TRP A 41 7.05 -4.13 -4.54
N THR A 42 7.73 -4.88 -3.69
CA THR A 42 8.73 -5.87 -4.12
C THR A 42 8.07 -6.96 -4.96
N GLY A 43 6.96 -7.52 -4.49
CA GLY A 43 6.20 -8.51 -5.25
C GLY A 43 5.68 -7.94 -6.57
N LEU A 44 5.15 -6.72 -6.55
CA LEU A 44 4.55 -6.14 -7.75
C LEU A 44 5.59 -5.78 -8.82
N LEU A 45 6.77 -5.29 -8.41
CA LEU A 45 7.73 -4.64 -9.32
C LEU A 45 8.98 -5.46 -9.65
N TYR A 46 9.38 -6.43 -8.81
CA TYR A 46 10.66 -7.14 -8.95
C TYR A 46 10.49 -8.56 -9.53
N ASP A 47 9.32 -8.86 -10.07
CA ASP A 47 9.03 -10.05 -10.86
C ASP A 47 8.43 -9.61 -12.20
N GLU A 48 8.95 -10.14 -13.31
CA GLU A 48 8.59 -9.69 -14.66
C GLU A 48 7.13 -10.05 -15.00
N ASP A 49 6.67 -11.24 -14.62
CA ASP A 49 5.31 -11.71 -14.88
C ASP A 49 4.27 -10.88 -14.11
N SER A 50 4.53 -10.62 -12.82
CA SER A 50 3.69 -9.75 -11.99
C SER A 50 3.65 -8.31 -12.54
N LEU A 51 4.82 -7.75 -12.88
CA LEU A 51 4.91 -6.38 -13.41
C LEU A 51 4.16 -6.23 -14.73
N ASN A 52 4.34 -7.16 -15.67
CA ASN A 52 3.66 -7.14 -16.96
C ASN A 52 2.14 -7.23 -16.80
N GLN A 53 1.65 -8.12 -15.94
CA GLN A 53 0.22 -8.23 -15.64
C GLN A 53 -0.34 -6.97 -14.96
N ALA A 54 0.45 -6.32 -14.10
CA ALA A 54 0.06 -5.08 -13.45
C ALA A 54 -0.04 -3.93 -14.47
N LEU A 55 0.92 -3.85 -15.41
CA LEU A 55 0.92 -2.86 -16.50
C LEU A 55 -0.27 -3.06 -17.45
N GLU A 56 -0.55 -4.29 -17.86
CA GLU A 56 -1.74 -4.63 -18.66
C GLU A 56 -3.03 -4.25 -17.93
N TYR A 57 -3.09 -4.51 -16.61
CA TYR A 57 -4.26 -4.20 -15.80
C TYR A 57 -4.60 -2.70 -15.74
N ILE A 58 -3.57 -1.83 -15.79
CA ILE A 58 -3.72 -0.37 -15.72
C ILE A 58 -3.60 0.33 -17.07
N GLU A 59 -3.41 -0.40 -18.18
CA GLU A 59 -3.09 0.16 -19.49
C GLU A 59 -4.08 1.26 -19.95
N ASN A 60 -5.36 1.08 -19.63
CA ASN A 60 -6.44 1.99 -20.04
C ASN A 60 -6.75 3.09 -19.01
N TRP A 61 -5.92 3.26 -17.99
CA TRP A 61 -6.07 4.30 -16.98
C TRP A 61 -5.52 5.63 -17.52
N THR A 62 -6.32 6.69 -17.43
CA THR A 62 -5.85 8.02 -17.83
C THR A 62 -5.29 8.78 -16.63
N TYR A 63 -4.43 9.77 -16.88
CA TYR A 63 -3.96 10.68 -15.83
C TYR A 63 -5.11 11.28 -15.02
N GLN A 64 -6.20 11.68 -15.68
CA GLN A 64 -7.34 12.28 -15.00
C GLN A 64 -8.06 11.30 -14.07
N ASP A 65 -8.17 10.03 -14.47
CA ASP A 65 -8.74 8.97 -13.61
C ASP A 65 -7.94 8.85 -12.30
N ILE A 66 -6.60 8.82 -12.42
CA ILE A 66 -5.69 8.66 -11.28
C ILE A 66 -5.65 9.91 -10.42
N TYR A 67 -5.59 11.08 -11.04
CA TYR A 67 -5.55 12.34 -10.31
C TYR A 67 -6.83 12.59 -9.51
N ASN A 68 -8.00 12.30 -10.09
CA ASN A 68 -9.27 12.40 -9.37
C ASN A 68 -9.32 11.44 -8.17
N ALA A 69 -8.89 10.19 -8.37
CA ALA A 69 -8.83 9.21 -7.29
C ALA A 69 -7.83 9.59 -6.20
N TYR A 70 -6.67 10.15 -6.56
CA TYR A 70 -5.66 10.65 -5.63
C TYR A 70 -6.23 11.74 -4.70
N LEU A 71 -7.06 12.66 -5.22
CA LEU A 71 -7.70 13.69 -4.40
C LEU A 71 -8.79 13.14 -3.47
N GLU A 72 -9.46 12.05 -3.86
CA GLU A 72 -10.61 11.49 -3.15
C GLU A 72 -10.25 10.38 -2.16
N VAL A 73 -9.17 9.63 -2.39
CA VAL A 73 -8.73 8.51 -1.55
C VAL A 73 -8.48 8.87 -0.09
N PRO A 74 -7.95 10.05 0.28
CA PRO A 74 -7.78 10.39 1.69
C PRO A 74 -9.12 10.47 2.45
N LYS A 75 -10.22 10.77 1.74
CA LYS A 75 -11.56 10.92 2.34
C LYS A 75 -12.37 9.64 2.28
N LYS A 76 -12.36 8.96 1.12
CA LYS A 76 -13.22 7.80 0.84
C LYS A 76 -12.52 6.45 1.00
N GLY A 77 -11.19 6.42 1.06
CA GLY A 77 -10.41 5.19 1.19
C GLY A 77 -10.76 4.17 0.12
N PHE A 78 -11.12 2.96 0.55
CA PHE A 78 -11.50 1.86 -0.34
C PHE A 78 -12.73 2.11 -1.21
N ASP A 79 -13.58 3.07 -0.84
CA ASP A 79 -14.76 3.46 -1.62
C ASP A 79 -14.47 4.47 -2.73
N THR A 80 -13.25 5.00 -2.83
CA THR A 80 -12.84 5.81 -3.99
C THR A 80 -12.90 4.98 -5.26
N GLU A 81 -13.27 5.59 -6.38
CA GLU A 81 -13.34 4.92 -7.67
C GLU A 81 -12.22 5.35 -8.61
N ILE A 82 -11.69 4.39 -9.36
CA ILE A 82 -10.87 4.57 -10.56
C ILE A 82 -11.58 3.81 -11.67
N LYS A 83 -11.80 4.43 -12.84
CA LYS A 83 -12.48 3.77 -13.98
C LYS A 83 -13.81 3.08 -13.61
N ASN A 84 -14.66 3.75 -12.81
CA ASN A 84 -15.94 3.22 -12.31
C ASN A 84 -15.84 1.94 -11.49
N LYS A 85 -14.67 1.66 -10.90
CA LYS A 85 -14.44 0.52 -10.02
C LYS A 85 -13.80 1.01 -8.74
N LYS A 86 -14.24 0.45 -7.61
CA LYS A 86 -13.70 0.83 -6.29
C LYS A 86 -12.23 0.46 -6.17
N ILE A 87 -11.45 1.31 -5.50
CA ILE A 87 -10.05 1.04 -5.13
C ILE A 87 -9.97 -0.30 -4.39
N PHE A 88 -10.97 -0.66 -3.57
CA PHE A 88 -11.06 -1.98 -2.96
C PHE A 88 -10.83 -3.13 -3.95
N ASP A 89 -11.53 -3.13 -5.10
CA ASP A 89 -11.45 -4.22 -6.05
C ASP A 89 -10.18 -4.17 -6.90
N HIS A 90 -9.58 -2.99 -7.08
CA HIS A 90 -8.24 -2.85 -7.64
C HIS A 90 -7.18 -3.39 -6.69
N ALA A 91 -7.28 -3.05 -5.40
CA ALA A 91 -6.36 -3.48 -4.36
C ALA A 91 -6.35 -5.00 -4.24
N LYS A 92 -7.50 -5.67 -4.27
CA LYS A 92 -7.57 -7.14 -4.36
C LYS A 92 -6.69 -7.70 -5.48
N LYS A 93 -6.90 -7.23 -6.71
CA LYS A 93 -6.18 -7.70 -7.89
C LYS A 93 -4.68 -7.42 -7.78
N LEU A 94 -4.30 -6.22 -7.36
CA LEU A 94 -2.89 -5.82 -7.25
C LEU A 94 -2.16 -6.56 -6.13
N VAL A 95 -2.84 -6.88 -5.03
CA VAL A 95 -2.29 -7.71 -3.94
C VAL A 95 -2.08 -9.14 -4.41
N ASP A 96 -3.02 -9.70 -5.19
CA ASP A 96 -2.85 -11.04 -5.78
C ASP A 96 -1.64 -11.09 -6.74
N LEU A 97 -1.42 -10.03 -7.54
CA LEU A 97 -0.25 -9.92 -8.41
C LEU A 97 1.05 -9.78 -7.60
N SER A 98 1.04 -8.95 -6.57
CA SER A 98 2.18 -8.83 -5.66
C SER A 98 2.54 -10.17 -5.00
N ALA A 99 1.54 -10.92 -4.55
CA ALA A 99 1.72 -12.25 -3.97
C ALA A 99 2.33 -13.25 -4.96
N LEU A 100 1.90 -13.20 -6.22
CA LEU A 100 2.49 -13.98 -7.32
C LEU A 100 3.97 -13.63 -7.49
N GLY A 101 4.31 -12.34 -7.56
CA GLY A 101 5.70 -11.94 -7.76
C GLY A 101 6.62 -12.30 -6.60
N LEU A 102 6.16 -12.17 -5.35
CA LEU A 102 6.91 -12.66 -4.17
C LEU A 102 7.17 -14.17 -4.26
N LYS A 103 6.14 -14.93 -4.64
CA LYS A 103 6.26 -16.39 -4.82
C LYS A 103 7.26 -16.75 -5.93
N ASN A 104 7.22 -16.04 -7.06
CA ASN A 104 8.11 -16.28 -8.20
C ASN A 104 9.58 -15.97 -7.87
N ARG A 105 9.82 -14.94 -7.06
CA ARG A 105 11.17 -14.61 -6.55
C ARG A 105 11.78 -15.73 -5.70
N ASN A 106 10.94 -16.59 -5.11
CA ASN A 106 11.31 -17.79 -4.37
C ASN A 106 12.37 -17.51 -3.27
N GLN A 107 12.22 -16.39 -2.57
CA GLN A 107 13.06 -16.05 -1.42
C GLN A 107 12.39 -16.57 -0.14
N THR A 108 13.16 -17.25 0.69
CA THR A 108 12.65 -17.79 1.96
C THR A 108 13.56 -17.37 3.11
N ASN A 109 12.96 -17.24 4.29
CA ASN A 109 13.75 -17.02 5.50
C ASN A 109 14.41 -18.33 6.00
N SER A 110 15.16 -18.25 7.10
CA SER A 110 15.83 -19.42 7.71
C SER A 110 14.90 -20.54 8.16
N LYS A 111 13.59 -20.31 8.22
CA LYS A 111 12.55 -21.30 8.54
C LYS A 111 11.84 -21.85 7.29
N GLY A 112 12.28 -21.49 6.09
CA GLY A 112 11.68 -21.91 4.82
C GLY A 112 10.34 -21.24 4.52
N MET A 113 9.98 -20.16 5.23
CA MET A 113 8.75 -19.42 4.94
C MET A 113 9.01 -18.40 3.82
N ASP A 114 8.09 -18.37 2.86
CA ASP A 114 8.08 -17.46 1.72
C ASP A 114 7.77 -16.01 2.12
N GLU A 115 8.25 -15.04 1.31
CA GLU A 115 8.06 -13.60 1.54
C GLU A 115 6.57 -13.19 1.64
N ASN A 116 5.62 -13.98 1.10
CA ASN A 116 4.19 -13.71 1.21
C ASN A 116 3.67 -13.56 2.65
N ILE A 117 4.38 -14.07 3.67
CA ILE A 117 4.03 -13.85 5.08
C ILE A 117 3.92 -12.35 5.42
N PHE A 118 4.66 -11.49 4.73
CA PHE A 118 4.65 -10.05 4.97
C PHE A 118 3.42 -9.35 4.38
N LEU A 119 2.66 -9.99 3.50
CA LEU A 119 1.39 -9.45 2.96
C LEU A 119 0.18 -9.72 3.86
N LYS A 120 0.37 -10.42 4.99
CA LYS A 120 -0.72 -10.82 5.90
C LYS A 120 -1.65 -9.67 6.30
N ASP A 121 -1.09 -8.52 6.66
CA ASP A 121 -1.89 -7.37 7.12
C ASP A 121 -2.68 -6.73 5.99
N ILE A 122 -2.08 -6.62 4.80
CA ILE A 122 -2.77 -6.14 3.61
C ILE A 122 -3.94 -7.08 3.28
N HIS A 123 -3.74 -8.40 3.36
CA HIS A 123 -4.83 -9.36 3.20
C HIS A 123 -5.94 -9.18 4.26
N ASN A 124 -5.59 -8.85 5.50
CA ASN A 124 -6.60 -8.55 6.53
C ASN A 124 -7.41 -7.30 6.19
N PHE A 125 -6.77 -6.21 5.75
CA PHE A 125 -7.49 -4.99 5.33
C PHE A 125 -8.46 -5.27 4.18
N ILE A 126 -8.04 -6.09 3.22
CA ILE A 126 -8.88 -6.53 2.10
C ILE A 126 -10.02 -7.43 2.58
N LYS A 127 -9.75 -8.36 3.49
CA LYS A 127 -10.76 -9.28 4.04
C LYS A 127 -11.84 -8.51 4.79
N ASP A 128 -11.42 -7.55 5.62
CA ASP A 128 -12.31 -6.77 6.49
C ASP A 128 -12.97 -5.61 5.73
N LYS A 129 -12.51 -5.31 4.51
CA LYS A 129 -12.93 -4.17 3.69
C LYS A 129 -12.80 -2.83 4.41
N LYS A 130 -11.81 -2.71 5.28
CA LYS A 130 -11.59 -1.53 6.11
C LYS A 130 -10.12 -1.10 6.02
N SER A 131 -9.92 0.20 5.84
CA SER A 131 -8.60 0.79 6.03
C SER A 131 -8.25 0.83 7.54
N PRO A 132 -6.96 1.02 7.88
CA PRO A 132 -6.56 1.28 9.26
C PRO A 132 -7.35 2.43 9.88
N ALA A 133 -7.50 3.54 9.15
CA ALA A 133 -8.27 4.70 9.62
C ALA A 133 -9.75 4.36 9.92
N GLN A 134 -10.42 3.61 9.04
CA GLN A 134 -11.81 3.18 9.27
C GLN A 134 -11.93 2.30 10.52
N SER A 135 -10.94 1.42 10.75
CA SER A 135 -10.90 0.57 11.93
C SER A 135 -10.71 1.38 13.23
N LEU A 136 -9.88 2.42 13.19
CA LEU A 136 -9.69 3.34 14.33
C LEU A 136 -10.94 4.18 14.60
N ILE A 137 -11.61 4.68 13.57
CA ILE A 137 -12.86 5.44 13.71
C ILE A 137 -13.96 4.58 14.33
N GLU A 138 -14.06 3.31 13.95
CA GLU A 138 -15.01 2.37 14.56
C GLU A 138 -14.69 2.12 16.04
N LYS A 139 -13.42 1.87 16.39
CA LYS A 139 -13.00 1.73 17.80
C LYS A 139 -13.32 2.98 18.61
N TYR A 140 -13.02 4.16 18.06
CA TYR A 140 -13.31 5.46 18.67
C TYR A 140 -14.80 5.62 19.00
N ASN A 141 -15.68 5.35 18.01
CA ASN A 141 -17.12 5.53 18.17
C ASN A 141 -17.78 4.43 19.04
N THR A 142 -17.15 3.26 19.19
CA THR A 142 -17.74 2.11 19.90
C THR A 142 -17.05 1.85 21.23
N ARG A 143 -15.97 1.05 21.22
CA ARG A 143 -15.27 0.58 22.42
C ARG A 143 -14.66 1.71 23.23
N TRP A 144 -14.10 2.71 22.57
CA TRP A 144 -13.45 3.85 23.22
C TRP A 144 -14.44 4.94 23.62
N LYS A 145 -15.68 4.90 23.12
CA LYS A 145 -16.76 5.84 23.49
C LYS A 145 -16.36 7.32 23.38
N GLY A 146 -15.60 7.66 22.34
CA GLY A 146 -15.11 9.01 22.10
C GLY A 146 -13.82 9.39 22.83
N ASP A 147 -13.19 8.46 23.56
CA ASP A 147 -11.91 8.70 24.22
C ASP A 147 -10.75 8.41 23.25
N ILE A 148 -10.18 9.47 22.63
CA ILE A 148 -9.05 9.34 21.71
C ILE A 148 -7.77 8.84 22.39
N PHE A 149 -7.61 9.05 23.71
CA PHE A 149 -6.37 8.67 24.39
C PHE A 149 -6.17 7.16 24.45
N LYS A 150 -7.25 6.37 24.28
CA LYS A 150 -7.20 4.91 24.14
C LYS A 150 -6.33 4.43 22.98
N ILE A 151 -6.08 5.27 21.97
CA ILE A 151 -5.17 4.94 20.87
C ILE A 151 -3.75 4.67 21.35
N PHE A 152 -3.28 5.37 22.40
CA PHE A 152 -1.94 5.17 22.96
C PHE A 152 -1.85 3.87 23.78
N ASP A 153 -2.96 3.44 24.38
CA ASP A 153 -3.02 2.19 25.15
C ASP A 153 -3.10 0.96 24.23
N GLU A 154 -3.85 1.05 23.13
CA GLU A 154 -4.22 -0.12 22.30
C GLU A 154 -3.46 -0.23 20.97
N GLU A 155 -2.96 0.88 20.40
CA GLU A 155 -2.37 0.90 19.05
C GLU A 155 -0.90 1.35 19.02
N ALA A 156 -0.30 1.72 20.16
CA ALA A 156 1.11 2.07 20.23
C ALA A 156 2.01 0.83 20.07
N PHE A 157 3.10 0.97 19.31
CA PHE A 157 4.10 -0.08 19.04
C PHE A 157 5.52 0.48 19.03
#